data_AF-A0A0Q4R1G1-F1
#
_entry.id   AF-A0A0Q4R1G1-F1
#
_cell.length_a   1.000
_cell.length_b   1.000
_cell.length_c   1.000
_cell.angle_alpha   90.00
_cell.angle_beta   90.00
_cell.angle_gamma   90.00
#
_symmetry.space_group_name_H-M   'P 1'
#
loop_
_entity.id
_entity.type
_entity.pdbx_description
1 polymer ?
#
loop_
_entity_poly.entity_id
_entity_poly.type
_entity_poly.pdbx_seq_one_letter_code
_entity_poly.pdbx_strand_id
1 'polypeptide(L)'
;MAAVNHAFARSQWQNVAAWFACTDMGGKPGIEVTQADKPWLGVNHMSYVWTTSWSCAGAAHPDFGTQGYSYDMRTGHALTLDELLHFGSGPIPDEDSDAWYKYRGKSFAPGVVALLKRYHPDEMAPPSTSDDDCNYADPEVWQFPAWALSDKGLWLGAYFARAQRPCDSPDWAIIPWSALDLPPGKQP
;
A
#
# COMPACT_ATOMS: atom_id res chain seq x y z
N MET A 1 -22.37 -8.13 -1.75
CA MET A 1 -21.60 -9.26 -2.34
C MET A 1 -21.43 -9.16 -3.85
N ALA A 2 -22.49 -9.06 -4.67
CA ALA A 2 -22.35 -8.99 -6.14
C ALA A 2 -21.37 -7.87 -6.61
N ALA A 3 -21.49 -6.67 -6.05
CA ALA A 3 -20.63 -5.54 -6.41
C ALA A 3 -19.14 -5.79 -6.07
N VAL A 4 -18.85 -6.40 -4.92
CA VAL A 4 -17.49 -6.80 -4.50
C VAL A 4 -16.93 -7.89 -5.43
N ASN A 5 -17.74 -8.87 -5.81
CA ASN A 5 -17.32 -9.90 -6.77
C ASN A 5 -16.96 -9.29 -8.13
N HIS A 6 -17.70 -8.27 -8.58
CA HIS A 6 -17.34 -7.54 -9.79
C HIS A 6 -16.03 -6.76 -9.65
N ALA A 7 -15.76 -6.16 -8.48
CA ALA A 7 -14.50 -5.49 -8.19
C ALA A 7 -13.32 -6.47 -8.23
N PHE A 8 -13.44 -7.62 -7.55
CA PHE A 8 -12.46 -8.70 -7.62
C PHE A 8 -12.22 -9.20 -9.04
N ALA A 9 -13.28 -9.39 -9.83
CA ALA A 9 -13.13 -9.83 -11.20
C ALA A 9 -12.30 -8.82 -12.02
N ARG A 10 -12.48 -7.51 -11.80
CA ARG A 10 -11.64 -6.49 -12.44
C ARG A 10 -10.19 -6.59 -12.00
N SER A 11 -9.92 -6.66 -10.70
CA SER A 11 -8.55 -6.80 -10.18
C SER A 11 -7.89 -8.09 -10.67
N GLN A 12 -8.62 -9.20 -10.70
CA GLN A 12 -8.15 -10.48 -11.25
C GLN A 12 -7.71 -10.30 -12.71
N TRP A 13 -8.54 -9.70 -13.56
CA TRP A 13 -8.22 -9.52 -14.98
C TRP A 13 -7.08 -8.52 -15.21
N GLN A 14 -6.94 -7.50 -14.37
CA GLN A 14 -5.78 -6.61 -14.39
C GLN A 14 -4.48 -7.36 -14.08
N ASN A 15 -4.49 -8.21 -13.05
CA ASN A 15 -3.33 -9.03 -12.70
C ASN A 15 -2.99 -10.07 -13.77
N VAL A 16 -4.00 -10.71 -14.36
CA VAL A 16 -3.79 -11.61 -15.52
C VAL A 16 -3.17 -10.85 -16.69
N ALA A 17 -3.61 -9.63 -16.97
CA ALA A 17 -3.03 -8.80 -18.02
C ALA A 17 -1.58 -8.41 -17.71
N ALA A 18 -1.27 -8.05 -16.45
CA ALA A 18 0.09 -7.74 -16.00
C ALA A 18 1.03 -8.94 -16.18
N TRP A 19 0.57 -10.16 -15.87
CA TRP A 19 1.33 -11.39 -16.08
C TRP A 19 1.79 -11.57 -17.53
N PHE A 20 0.91 -11.29 -18.50
CA PHE A 20 1.26 -11.35 -19.92
C PHE A 20 2.23 -10.24 -20.37
N ALA A 21 2.37 -9.17 -19.60
CA ALA A 21 3.35 -8.12 -19.87
C ALA A 21 4.78 -8.52 -19.47
N CYS A 22 4.95 -9.63 -18.74
CA CYS A 22 6.25 -10.14 -18.30
C CYS A 22 7.00 -10.89 -19.43
N THR A 23 7.00 -10.33 -20.65
CA THR A 23 7.66 -10.86 -21.84
C THR A 23 8.64 -9.85 -22.44
N ASP A 24 9.69 -10.30 -23.11
CA ASP A 24 10.58 -9.40 -23.85
C ASP A 24 9.98 -8.99 -25.22
N MET A 25 10.65 -8.06 -25.91
CA MET A 25 10.25 -7.60 -27.25
C MET A 25 10.20 -8.72 -28.32
N GLY A 26 10.79 -9.88 -28.04
CA GLY A 26 10.77 -11.07 -28.88
C GLY A 26 9.71 -12.10 -28.46
N GLY A 27 8.89 -11.79 -27.45
CA GLY A 27 7.85 -12.68 -26.92
C GLY A 27 8.38 -13.81 -26.04
N LYS A 28 9.64 -13.75 -25.57
CA LYS A 28 10.14 -14.74 -24.61
C LYS A 28 9.46 -14.53 -23.26
N PRO A 29 8.98 -15.60 -22.61
CA PRO A 29 8.34 -15.48 -21.31
C PRO A 29 9.36 -15.23 -20.20
N GLY A 30 9.01 -14.36 -19.26
CA GLY A 30 9.61 -14.30 -17.94
C GLY A 30 8.91 -15.22 -16.94
N ILE A 31 9.19 -15.02 -15.65
CA ILE A 31 8.51 -15.68 -14.55
C ILE A 31 7.85 -14.60 -13.70
N GLU A 32 6.58 -14.77 -13.39
CA GLU A 32 5.85 -13.97 -12.41
C GLU A 32 5.05 -14.91 -11.52
N VAL A 33 5.17 -14.71 -10.22
CA VAL A 33 4.41 -15.40 -9.18
C VAL A 33 3.70 -14.35 -8.37
N THR A 34 2.40 -14.57 -8.16
CA THR A 34 1.57 -13.63 -7.43
C THR A 34 0.62 -14.35 -6.48
N GLN A 35 0.35 -13.72 -5.35
CA GLN A 35 -0.47 -14.29 -4.29
C GLN A 35 -1.30 -13.19 -3.62
N ALA A 36 -2.60 -13.48 -3.46
CA ALA A 36 -3.46 -12.75 -2.55
C ALA A 36 -3.38 -13.37 -1.15
N ASP A 37 -3.20 -12.53 -0.14
CA ASP A 37 -3.38 -12.92 1.24
C ASP A 37 -4.86 -13.15 1.57
N LYS A 38 -5.09 -13.85 2.68
CA LYS A 38 -6.44 -14.07 3.19
C LYS A 38 -7.12 -12.71 3.42
N PRO A 39 -8.29 -12.45 2.81
CA PRO A 39 -8.99 -11.20 3.03
C PRO A 39 -9.41 -11.03 4.49
N TRP A 40 -9.19 -9.84 5.01
CA TRP A 40 -9.84 -9.36 6.22
C TRP A 40 -11.25 -8.88 5.88
N LEU A 41 -12.22 -9.23 6.75
CA LEU A 41 -13.63 -8.90 6.60
C LEU A 41 -14.09 -8.15 7.86
N GLY A 42 -14.36 -6.86 7.70
CA GLY A 42 -15.02 -6.01 8.67
C GLY A 42 -16.55 -6.06 8.54
N VAL A 43 -17.25 -5.12 9.16
CA VAL A 43 -18.73 -5.10 9.14
C VAL A 43 -19.25 -4.74 7.75
N ASN A 44 -18.65 -3.73 7.12
CA ASN A 44 -19.03 -3.26 5.79
C ASN A 44 -17.81 -3.10 4.87
N HIS A 45 -16.65 -3.63 5.26
CA HIS A 45 -15.41 -3.45 4.54
C HIS A 45 -14.68 -4.77 4.37
N MET A 46 -13.90 -4.85 3.32
CA MET A 46 -12.98 -5.95 3.10
C MET A 46 -11.68 -5.40 2.58
N SER A 47 -10.58 -6.01 3.02
CA SER A 47 -9.26 -5.69 2.49
C SER A 47 -8.41 -6.94 2.35
N TYR A 48 -7.49 -6.94 1.40
CA TYR A 48 -6.45 -7.96 1.29
C TYR A 48 -5.17 -7.36 0.74
N VAL A 49 -4.07 -8.03 1.01
CA VAL A 49 -2.75 -7.70 0.45
C VAL A 49 -2.46 -8.65 -0.71
N TRP A 50 -1.80 -8.11 -1.73
CA TRP A 50 -1.40 -8.80 -2.93
C TRP A 50 0.10 -8.63 -3.11
N THR A 51 0.81 -9.75 -3.18
CA THR A 51 2.25 -9.76 -3.37
C THR A 51 2.58 -10.34 -4.73
N THR A 52 3.56 -9.74 -5.39
CA THR A 52 4.05 -10.20 -6.70
C THR A 52 5.57 -10.26 -6.65
N SER A 53 6.14 -11.34 -7.18
CA SER A 53 7.57 -11.51 -7.43
C SER A 53 7.76 -11.87 -8.89
N TRP A 54 8.65 -11.19 -9.60
CA TRP A 54 8.83 -11.40 -11.02
C TRP A 54 10.30 -11.32 -11.44
N SER A 55 10.62 -12.06 -12.49
CA SER A 55 11.86 -12.00 -13.25
C SER A 55 11.47 -12.00 -14.72
N CYS A 56 11.13 -10.81 -15.23
CA CYS A 56 10.64 -10.67 -16.59
C CYS A 56 11.76 -10.84 -17.61
N ALA A 57 11.42 -11.39 -18.77
CA ALA A 57 12.41 -11.61 -19.82
C ALA A 57 13.06 -10.29 -20.24
N GLY A 58 14.39 -10.28 -20.30
CA GLY A 58 15.19 -9.10 -20.63
C GLY A 58 15.38 -8.10 -19.48
N ALA A 59 14.75 -8.30 -18.31
CA ALA A 59 15.04 -7.49 -17.13
C ALA A 59 16.44 -7.82 -16.58
N ALA A 60 17.14 -6.82 -16.05
CA ALA A 60 18.48 -7.00 -15.50
C ALA A 60 18.51 -7.90 -14.25
N HIS A 61 17.38 -8.01 -13.54
CA HIS A 61 17.28 -8.64 -12.23
C HIS A 61 15.80 -8.86 -11.84
N PRO A 62 15.50 -9.85 -10.97
CA PRO A 62 14.15 -10.04 -10.42
C PRO A 62 13.69 -8.87 -9.56
N ASP A 63 12.40 -8.60 -9.44
CA ASP A 63 11.85 -7.59 -8.54
C ASP A 63 10.62 -8.13 -7.82
N PHE A 64 10.13 -7.39 -6.83
CA PHE A 64 8.93 -7.74 -6.11
C PHE A 64 8.19 -6.49 -5.64
N GLY A 65 6.92 -6.66 -5.31
CA GLY A 65 6.08 -5.57 -4.85
C GLY A 65 4.87 -6.08 -4.09
N THR A 66 4.36 -5.19 -3.25
CA THR A 66 3.17 -5.41 -2.45
C THR A 66 2.18 -4.31 -2.75
N GLN A 67 0.91 -4.67 -2.88
CA GLN A 67 -0.19 -3.74 -3.02
C GLN A 67 -1.34 -4.20 -2.12
N GLY A 68 -2.07 -3.26 -1.54
CA GLY A 68 -3.29 -3.59 -0.82
C GLY A 68 -4.53 -3.12 -1.56
N TYR A 69 -5.61 -3.85 -1.37
CA TYR A 69 -6.88 -3.62 -2.02
C TYR A 69 -7.98 -3.59 -0.97
N SER A 70 -8.69 -2.46 -0.88
CA SER A 70 -9.73 -2.21 0.12
C SER A 70 -11.04 -1.80 -0.53
N TYR A 71 -12.17 -2.31 -0.03
CA TYR A 71 -13.49 -2.08 -0.62
C TYR A 71 -14.59 -1.85 0.42
N ASP A 72 -15.56 -0.99 0.07
CA ASP A 72 -16.87 -0.96 0.72
C ASP A 72 -17.71 -2.14 0.18
N MET A 73 -18.14 -3.02 1.09
CA MET A 73 -18.85 -4.25 0.73
C MET A 73 -20.31 -4.05 0.33
N ARG A 74 -20.90 -2.90 0.69
CA ARG A 74 -22.28 -2.54 0.36
C ARG A 74 -22.37 -2.07 -1.09
N THR A 75 -21.39 -1.30 -1.53
CA THR A 75 -21.37 -0.64 -2.85
C THR A 75 -20.43 -1.33 -3.84
N GLY A 76 -19.44 -2.07 -3.38
CA GLY A 76 -18.33 -2.58 -4.21
C GLY A 76 -17.35 -1.49 -4.65
N HIS A 77 -17.43 -0.30 -4.06
CA HIS A 77 -16.51 0.80 -4.31
C HIS A 77 -15.12 0.44 -3.79
N ALA A 78 -14.09 0.66 -4.61
CA ALA A 78 -12.70 0.59 -4.18
C ALA A 78 -12.39 1.84 -3.36
N LEU A 79 -11.89 1.66 -2.15
CA LEU A 79 -11.52 2.77 -1.28
C LEU A 79 -10.16 3.33 -1.70
N THR A 80 -9.95 4.62 -1.47
CA THR A 80 -8.62 5.23 -1.58
C THR A 80 -8.02 5.49 -0.21
N LEU A 81 -6.68 5.57 -0.13
CA LEU A 81 -6.00 5.82 1.14
C LEU A 81 -6.35 7.19 1.71
N ASP A 82 -6.44 8.20 0.84
CA ASP A 82 -6.69 9.58 1.25
C ASP A 82 -8.12 9.77 1.80
N GLU A 83 -9.08 8.92 1.43
CA GLU A 83 -10.43 8.90 2.06
C GLU A 83 -10.40 8.48 3.54
N LEU A 84 -9.38 7.72 3.94
CA LEU A 84 -9.23 7.17 5.30
C LEU A 84 -8.18 7.91 6.12
N LEU A 85 -7.14 8.40 5.45
CA LEU A 85 -5.99 9.04 6.06
C LEU A 85 -5.64 10.31 5.27
N HIS A 86 -6.13 11.44 5.77
CA HIS A 86 -5.89 12.75 5.19
C HIS A 86 -5.13 13.65 6.16
N PHE A 87 -4.17 14.41 5.64
CA PHE A 87 -3.39 15.36 6.43
C PHE A 87 -3.51 16.78 5.90
N GLY A 88 -4.04 17.68 6.72
CA GLY A 88 -4.28 19.07 6.37
C GLY A 88 -5.75 19.44 6.45
N SER A 89 -6.07 20.65 6.04
CA SER A 89 -7.44 21.21 6.06
C SER A 89 -7.99 21.50 4.66
N GLY A 90 -7.19 21.28 3.62
CA GLY A 90 -7.58 21.48 2.23
C GLY A 90 -8.29 20.25 1.64
N PRO A 91 -8.93 20.38 0.47
CA PRO A 91 -9.46 19.21 -0.23
C PRO A 91 -8.33 18.25 -0.62
N ILE A 92 -8.64 16.95 -0.66
CA ILE A 92 -7.75 15.94 -1.25
C ILE A 92 -7.60 16.28 -2.74
N PRO A 93 -6.37 16.51 -3.24
CA PRO A 93 -6.16 16.73 -4.67
C PRO A 93 -6.47 15.47 -5.47
N ASP A 94 -6.88 15.64 -6.73
CA ASP A 94 -7.14 14.51 -7.63
C ASP A 94 -5.90 13.61 -7.76
N GLU A 95 -6.09 12.30 -7.59
CA GLU A 95 -5.03 11.29 -7.69
C GLU A 95 -4.26 11.41 -9.01
N ASP A 96 -2.94 11.16 -8.96
CA ASP A 96 -1.99 11.33 -10.07
C ASP A 96 -1.84 12.75 -10.65
N SER A 97 -2.45 13.78 -10.04
CA SER A 97 -2.16 15.16 -10.40
C SER A 97 -0.84 15.65 -9.80
N ASP A 98 -0.23 16.69 -10.41
CA ASP A 98 0.92 17.40 -9.83
C ASP A 98 0.67 17.90 -8.40
N ALA A 99 -0.58 18.30 -8.11
CA ALA A 99 -0.97 18.75 -6.79
C ALA A 99 -0.99 17.59 -5.79
N TRP A 100 -1.45 16.42 -6.22
CA TRP A 100 -1.44 15.20 -5.43
C TRP A 100 -0.01 14.76 -5.11
N TYR A 101 0.88 14.65 -6.11
CA TYR A 101 2.29 14.30 -5.85
C TYR A 101 2.97 15.29 -4.87
N LYS A 102 2.68 16.59 -4.98
CA LYS A 102 3.15 17.59 -4.01
C LYS A 102 2.56 17.37 -2.61
N TYR A 103 1.27 17.05 -2.51
CA TYR A 103 0.60 16.72 -1.25
C TYR A 103 1.22 15.46 -0.60
N ARG A 104 1.47 14.41 -1.40
CA ARG A 104 2.06 13.15 -0.95
C ARG A 104 3.42 13.37 -0.29
N GLY A 105 4.28 14.17 -0.90
CA GLY A 105 5.60 14.51 -0.34
C GLY A 105 5.57 15.54 0.79
N LYS A 106 4.76 16.60 0.70
CA LYS A 106 4.83 17.73 1.63
C LYS A 106 3.95 17.61 2.88
N SER A 107 2.90 16.79 2.82
CA SER A 107 1.89 16.73 3.89
C SER A 107 1.61 15.29 4.30
N PHE A 108 1.31 14.41 3.34
CA PHE A 108 0.93 13.04 3.66
C PHE A 108 2.08 12.26 4.32
N ALA A 109 3.22 12.14 3.65
CA ALA A 109 4.35 11.37 4.16
C ALA A 109 4.88 11.88 5.52
N PRO A 110 5.11 13.19 5.74
CA PRO A 110 5.44 13.71 7.06
C PRO A 110 4.38 13.41 8.13
N GLY A 111 3.09 13.46 7.75
CA GLY A 111 1.98 13.09 8.62
C GLY A 111 2.00 11.62 9.03
N VAL A 112 2.25 10.72 8.08
CA VAL A 112 2.45 9.28 8.34
C VAL A 112 3.61 9.06 9.30
N VAL A 113 4.77 9.68 9.04
CA VAL A 113 5.93 9.59 9.93
C VAL A 113 5.58 10.06 11.35
N ALA A 114 4.83 11.14 11.50
CA ALA A 114 4.41 11.64 12.81
C ALA A 114 3.47 10.66 13.54
N LEU A 115 2.52 10.04 12.83
CA LEU A 115 1.65 9.00 13.40
C LEU A 115 2.45 7.77 13.80
N LEU A 116 3.28 7.23 12.89
CA LEU A 116 4.06 6.04 13.18
C LEU A 116 5.04 6.28 14.33
N LYS A 117 5.70 7.45 14.43
CA LYS A 117 6.53 7.79 15.59
C LYS A 117 5.77 7.79 16.91
N ARG A 118 4.48 8.14 16.90
CA ARG A 118 3.64 8.15 18.09
C ARG A 118 3.23 6.74 18.53
N TYR A 119 2.96 5.85 17.58
CA TYR A 119 2.40 4.52 17.87
C TYR A 119 3.44 3.38 17.83
N HIS A 120 4.56 3.60 17.16
CA HIS A 120 5.68 2.67 16.94
C HIS A 120 7.03 3.39 17.09
N PRO A 121 7.32 3.99 18.27
CA PRO A 121 8.50 4.84 18.45
C PRO A 121 9.82 4.08 18.30
N ASP A 122 9.86 2.79 18.64
CA ASP A 122 11.07 1.98 18.62
C ASP A 122 11.45 1.62 17.17
N GLU A 123 10.47 1.23 16.35
CA GLU A 123 10.65 0.91 14.94
C GLU A 123 10.93 2.14 14.06
N MET A 124 10.45 3.32 14.51
CA MET A 124 10.69 4.60 13.86
C MET A 124 11.96 5.31 14.35
N ALA A 125 12.72 4.69 15.27
CA ALA A 125 14.03 5.21 15.65
C ALA A 125 14.98 5.10 14.45
N PRO A 126 15.72 6.18 14.11
CA PRO A 126 16.66 6.13 13.00
C PRO A 126 17.73 5.07 13.28
N PRO A 127 18.23 4.38 12.23
CA PRO A 127 19.20 3.33 12.40
C PRO A 127 20.51 3.85 12.99
N SER A 128 21.16 3.04 13.83
CA SER A 128 22.30 3.48 14.63
C SER A 128 23.63 3.42 13.89
N THR A 129 23.80 2.59 12.85
CA THR A 129 25.15 2.26 12.38
C THR A 129 25.34 1.85 10.92
N SER A 130 24.32 1.60 10.07
CA SER A 130 24.58 1.17 8.69
C SER A 130 23.64 1.76 7.61
N ASP A 131 24.17 1.89 6.38
CA ASP A 131 23.40 2.25 5.17
C ASP A 131 22.47 1.12 4.70
N ASP A 132 22.66 -0.11 5.20
CA ASP A 132 21.80 -1.27 4.94
C ASP A 132 20.59 -1.32 5.87
N ASP A 133 20.55 -0.47 6.91
CA ASP A 133 19.44 -0.43 7.86
C ASP A 133 18.27 0.38 7.30
N CYS A 134 17.05 -0.12 7.50
CA CYS A 134 15.82 0.51 7.02
C CYS A 134 15.52 1.81 7.79
N ASN A 135 15.72 2.96 7.15
CA ASN A 135 15.35 4.25 7.75
C ASN A 135 13.86 4.57 7.55
N TYR A 136 12.99 4.00 8.38
CA TYR A 136 11.56 4.28 8.35
C TYR A 136 11.19 5.70 8.80
N ALA A 137 12.12 6.45 9.41
CA ALA A 137 11.91 7.84 9.77
C ALA A 137 11.99 8.81 8.57
N ASP A 138 12.48 8.33 7.42
CA ASP A 138 12.49 9.07 6.16
C ASP A 138 11.07 9.17 5.58
N PRO A 139 10.51 10.37 5.38
CA PRO A 139 9.20 10.52 4.74
C PRO A 139 9.15 9.97 3.31
N GLU A 140 10.26 9.91 2.57
CA GLU A 140 10.22 9.50 1.16
C GLU A 140 9.66 8.09 0.96
N VAL A 141 9.91 7.18 1.90
CA VAL A 141 9.42 5.79 1.81
C VAL A 141 7.92 5.62 2.10
N TRP A 142 7.27 6.71 2.52
CA TRP A 142 5.83 6.76 2.85
C TRP A 142 5.02 7.61 1.88
N GLN A 143 5.62 8.09 0.77
CA GLN A 143 4.91 8.91 -0.20
C GLN A 143 3.82 8.12 -0.94
N PHE A 144 4.04 6.84 -1.24
CA PHE A 144 3.09 5.97 -1.94
C PHE A 144 3.08 4.57 -1.31
N PRO A 145 2.69 4.45 -0.04
CA PRO A 145 2.74 3.18 0.64
C PRO A 145 1.66 2.25 0.09
N ALA A 146 1.96 0.96 0.04
CA ALA A 146 0.90 -0.04 0.01
C ALA A 146 0.04 0.12 1.27
N TRP A 147 -1.23 -0.29 1.23
CA TRP A 147 -2.07 -0.14 2.42
C TRP A 147 -3.26 -1.10 2.42
N ALA A 148 -3.65 -1.55 3.59
CA ALA A 148 -4.76 -2.47 3.76
C ALA A 148 -5.46 -2.25 5.11
N LEU A 149 -6.76 -2.51 5.16
CA LEU A 149 -7.51 -2.56 6.41
C LEU A 149 -7.24 -3.90 7.12
N SER A 150 -7.16 -3.88 8.45
CA SER A 150 -7.00 -5.07 9.29
C SER A 150 -7.83 -4.96 10.56
N ASP A 151 -7.88 -6.04 11.33
CA ASP A 151 -8.50 -6.08 12.66
C ASP A 151 -7.80 -5.14 13.65
N LYS A 152 -6.49 -4.90 13.46
CA LYS A 152 -5.68 -4.02 14.31
C LYS A 152 -5.74 -2.55 13.92
N GLY A 153 -5.99 -2.24 12.65
CA GLY A 153 -5.90 -0.88 12.13
C GLY A 153 -5.66 -0.79 10.63
N LEU A 154 -5.24 0.40 10.19
CA LEU A 154 -4.76 0.65 8.84
C LEU A 154 -3.28 0.27 8.75
N TRP A 155 -2.97 -0.80 8.02
CA TRP A 155 -1.59 -1.18 7.72
C TRP A 155 -1.06 -0.35 6.56
N LEU A 156 0.20 0.09 6.67
CA LEU A 156 0.93 0.80 5.63
C LEU A 156 2.23 0.05 5.31
N GLY A 157 2.41 -0.32 4.04
CA GLY A 157 3.64 -0.89 3.55
C GLY A 157 4.57 0.18 2.97
N ALA A 158 5.70 0.43 3.65
CA ALA A 158 6.75 1.31 3.15
C ALA A 158 7.25 0.86 1.76
N TYR A 159 7.69 1.83 0.97
CA TYR A 159 8.28 1.63 -0.34
C TYR A 159 9.71 2.18 -0.35
N PHE A 160 10.69 1.29 -0.38
CA PHE A 160 12.10 1.64 -0.46
C PHE A 160 12.62 1.55 -1.90
N ALA A 161 13.74 2.24 -2.13
CA ALA A 161 14.51 2.03 -3.34
C ALA A 161 14.99 0.58 -3.43
N ARG A 162 15.25 0.14 -4.66
CA ARG A 162 15.57 -1.25 -4.98
C ARG A 162 16.61 -1.92 -4.07
N ALA A 163 17.67 -1.20 -3.70
CA ALA A 163 18.75 -1.71 -2.86
C ALA A 163 18.29 -2.11 -1.44
N GLN A 164 17.20 -1.50 -0.95
CA GLN A 164 16.64 -1.69 0.39
C GLN A 164 15.25 -2.34 0.35
N ARG A 165 14.90 -3.03 -0.75
CA ARG A 165 13.62 -3.74 -0.89
C ARG A 165 13.25 -4.71 0.25
N PRO A 166 14.19 -5.37 0.97
CA PRO A 166 13.85 -6.13 2.17
C PRO A 166 13.17 -5.31 3.29
N CYS A 167 13.24 -3.98 3.23
CA CYS A 167 12.58 -3.04 4.14
C CYS A 167 11.14 -2.72 3.73
N ASP A 168 10.69 -3.12 2.54
CA ASP A 168 9.33 -2.84 2.10
C ASP A 168 8.33 -3.54 3.01
N SER A 169 7.13 -2.95 3.11
CA SER A 169 5.96 -3.65 3.68
C SER A 169 6.15 -4.22 5.10
N PRO A 170 6.68 -3.44 6.08
CA PRO A 170 6.85 -3.93 7.44
C PRO A 170 5.50 -4.29 8.09
N ASP A 171 5.44 -5.45 8.75
CA ASP A 171 4.21 -5.93 9.41
C ASP A 171 3.76 -5.04 10.58
N TRP A 172 4.69 -4.30 11.19
CA TRP A 172 4.43 -3.51 12.39
C TRP A 172 3.75 -2.17 12.11
N ALA A 173 3.82 -1.66 10.87
CA ALA A 173 3.39 -0.30 10.50
C ALA A 173 1.85 -0.17 10.41
N ILE A 174 1.19 -0.36 11.55
CA ILE A 174 -0.27 -0.37 11.69
C ILE A 174 -0.71 0.85 12.50
N ILE A 175 -1.48 1.73 11.89
CA ILE A 175 -2.12 2.84 12.59
C ILE A 175 -3.42 2.31 13.23
N PRO A 176 -3.56 2.32 14.57
CA PRO A 176 -4.74 1.75 15.23
C PRO A 176 -5.99 2.56 14.89
N TRP A 177 -7.16 1.92 14.84
CA TRP A 177 -8.43 2.58 14.49
C TRP A 177 -8.77 3.78 15.39
N SER A 178 -8.35 3.75 16.65
CA SER A 178 -8.53 4.85 17.61
C SER A 178 -7.71 6.12 17.28
N ALA A 179 -6.72 6.00 16.39
CA ALA A 179 -5.91 7.11 15.91
C ALA A 179 -6.48 7.78 14.67
N LEU A 180 -7.39 7.10 13.95
CA LEU A 180 -8.03 7.64 12.76
C LEU A 180 -9.32 8.35 13.17
N ASP A 181 -9.49 9.58 12.71
CA ASP A 181 -10.71 10.37 12.94
C ASP A 181 -11.82 9.93 11.98
N LEU A 182 -12.21 8.65 12.08
CA LEU A 182 -13.27 8.09 11.26
C LEU A 182 -14.64 8.43 11.86
N PRO A 183 -15.63 8.83 11.05
CA PRO A 183 -16.97 9.10 11.53
C PRO A 183 -17.56 7.91 12.30
N PRO A 184 -18.37 8.13 13.35
CA PRO A 184 -19.06 7.06 14.07
C PRO A 184 -19.83 6.14 13.12
N GLY A 185 -19.63 4.82 13.24
CA GLY A 185 -20.24 3.82 12.35
C GLY A 185 -19.54 3.63 11.00
N LYS A 186 -18.42 4.33 10.74
CA LYS A 186 -17.54 4.11 9.60
C LYS A 186 -16.20 3.46 9.96
N GLN A 187 -15.98 3.11 11.23
CA GLN A 187 -14.85 2.25 11.60
C GLN A 187 -15.02 0.89 10.91
N PRO A 188 -13.99 0.40 10.20
CA PRO A 188 -14.09 -0.83 9.43
C PRO A 188 -14.50 -2.09 10.21
#